data_AF-A0A8T1IQ07-F1
#
_entry.id   AF-A0A8T1IQ07-F1
#
_cell.length_a   1.000
_cell.length_b   1.000
_cell.length_c   1.000
_cell.angle_alpha   90.00
_cell.angle_beta   90.00
_cell.angle_gamma   90.00
#
_symmetry.space_group_name_H-M   'P 1'
#
loop_
_entity.id
_entity.type
_entity.pdbx_description
1 polymer ?
#
loop_
_entity_poly.entity_id
_entity_poly.type
_entity_poly.pdbx_seq_one_letter_code
_entity_poly.pdbx_strand_id
1 'polypeptide(L)'
;MDREELLERMVTIPFRRRMTQQCLADELDVSRYAIRDAIAQGHILRHSSTIHLLLTKENKHACFRHAIRHVIHGLNGFSHFSPVCDVVHVDEKWFNKDKDKKIFYVLPGEMVPHCERKSKRFIGKTMFLAAVARPRCDDNGEVTFDGKIDIWDFTKKTEAQRNSKTRPAGTLEKKNLDTVNDNATPHRQPDDPDI
;
A
#
# COMPACT_ATOMS: atom_id res chain seq x y z
N MET A 1 29.70 -0.14 -34.32
CA MET A 1 30.10 -0.03 -32.90
C MET A 1 30.10 -1.43 -32.34
N ASP A 2 31.21 -1.84 -31.74
CA ASP A 2 31.31 -3.18 -31.18
C ASP A 2 30.42 -3.30 -29.94
N ARG A 3 29.85 -4.48 -29.70
CA ARG A 3 28.85 -4.70 -28.65
C ARG A 3 29.48 -4.67 -27.26
N GLU A 4 30.74 -5.09 -27.16
CA GLU A 4 31.54 -5.02 -25.94
C GLU A 4 31.91 -3.56 -25.62
N GLU A 5 32.31 -2.79 -26.63
CA GLU A 5 32.61 -1.35 -26.52
C GLU A 5 31.41 -0.54 -25.98
N LEU A 6 30.18 -0.90 -26.38
CA LEU A 6 28.95 -0.28 -25.89
C LEU A 6 28.74 -0.54 -24.39
N LEU A 7 28.99 -1.76 -23.93
CA LEU A 7 28.85 -2.13 -22.53
C LEU A 7 29.92 -1.45 -21.65
N GLU A 8 31.15 -1.34 -22.15
CA GLU A 8 32.22 -0.60 -21.46
C GLU A 8 31.88 0.88 -21.31
N ARG A 9 31.40 1.52 -22.38
CA ARG A 9 30.89 2.90 -22.32
C ARG A 9 29.73 3.05 -21.35
N MET A 10 28.86 2.05 -21.24
CA MET A 10 27.74 2.11 -20.31
C MET A 10 28.19 2.14 -18.84
N VAL A 11 29.32 1.51 -18.49
CA VAL A 11 29.86 1.50 -17.12
C VAL A 11 30.32 2.89 -16.68
N THR A 12 30.83 3.71 -17.60
CA THR A 12 31.28 5.08 -17.28
C THR A 12 30.12 6.07 -17.08
N ILE A 13 28.92 5.73 -17.55
CA ILE A 13 27.73 6.57 -17.43
C ILE A 13 27.11 6.42 -16.02
N PRO A 14 26.96 7.51 -15.25
CA PRO A 14 26.34 7.45 -13.92
C PRO A 14 24.86 7.06 -14.01
N PHE A 15 24.36 6.31 -13.02
CA PHE A 15 22.98 5.79 -12.99
C PHE A 15 21.90 6.84 -13.29
N ARG A 16 22.07 8.07 -12.78
CA ARG A 16 21.12 9.18 -13.00
C ARG A 16 20.89 9.53 -14.47
N ARG A 17 21.84 9.20 -15.37
CA ARG A 17 21.78 9.48 -16.81
C ARG A 17 21.34 8.27 -17.65
N ARG A 18 21.17 7.10 -17.05
CA ARG A 18 20.72 5.86 -17.72
C ARG A 18 19.41 5.29 -17.15
N MET A 19 18.53 6.16 -16.64
CA MET A 19 17.28 5.75 -15.99
C MET A 19 16.20 5.29 -16.98
N THR A 20 16.24 5.77 -18.23
CA THR A 20 15.29 5.40 -19.27
C THR A 20 16.04 4.90 -20.51
N GLN A 21 15.38 4.11 -21.35
CA GLN A 21 15.95 3.65 -22.63
C GLN A 21 16.37 4.84 -23.52
N GLN A 22 15.66 5.97 -23.40
CA GLN A 22 15.96 7.18 -24.18
C GLN A 22 17.22 7.89 -23.66
N CYS A 23 17.32 8.14 -22.36
CA CYS A 23 18.51 8.79 -21.80
C CYS A 23 19.79 7.95 -22.03
N LEU A 24 19.67 6.62 -21.92
CA LEU A 24 20.80 5.73 -22.19
C LEU A 24 21.22 5.74 -23.67
N ALA A 25 20.24 5.80 -24.58
CA ALA A 25 20.50 5.91 -26.01
C ALA A 25 21.22 7.22 -26.36
N ASP A 26 20.77 8.34 -25.78
CA ASP A 26 21.36 9.66 -26.00
C ASP A 26 22.80 9.75 -25.47
N GLU A 27 23.11 9.18 -24.30
CA GLU A 27 24.48 9.18 -23.75
C GLU A 27 25.44 8.24 -24.49
N LEU A 28 24.92 7.15 -25.06
CA LEU A 28 25.72 6.21 -25.86
C LEU A 28 25.84 6.62 -27.33
N ASP A 29 25.10 7.65 -27.76
CA ASP A 29 24.96 8.07 -29.16
C ASP A 29 24.50 6.91 -30.07
N VAL A 30 23.49 6.17 -29.60
CA VAL A 30 22.90 5.04 -30.32
C VAL A 30 21.38 5.20 -30.45
N SER A 31 20.76 4.42 -31.33
CA SER A 31 19.31 4.43 -31.44
C SER A 31 18.64 3.79 -30.22
N ARG A 32 17.46 4.30 -29.83
CA ARG A 32 16.60 3.66 -28.81
C ARG A 32 16.27 2.20 -29.14
N TYR A 33 16.21 1.86 -30.42
CA TYR A 33 15.99 0.50 -30.87
C TYR A 33 17.12 -0.44 -30.44
N ALA A 34 18.38 0.00 -30.58
CA ALA A 34 19.55 -0.79 -30.18
C ALA A 34 19.53 -1.12 -28.67
N ILE A 35 19.15 -0.16 -27.83
CA ILE A 35 18.99 -0.39 -26.39
C ILE A 35 17.86 -1.38 -26.09
N ARG A 36 16.71 -1.24 -26.77
CA ARG A 36 15.57 -2.15 -26.59
C ARG A 36 15.92 -3.57 -27.01
N ASP A 37 16.63 -3.73 -28.13
CA ASP A 37 17.12 -5.00 -28.64
C ASP A 37 18.14 -5.64 -27.69
N ALA A 38 19.09 -4.86 -27.17
CA ALA A 38 20.07 -5.32 -26.18
C ALA A 38 19.42 -5.76 -24.85
N ILE A 39 18.30 -5.13 -24.44
CA ILE A 39 17.50 -5.59 -23.30
C ILE A 39 16.78 -6.91 -23.63
N ALA A 40 16.18 -7.02 -24.81
CA ALA A 40 15.47 -8.24 -25.24
C ALA A 40 16.41 -9.45 -25.36
N GLN A 41 17.65 -9.22 -25.77
CA GLN A 41 18.71 -10.22 -25.86
C GLN A 41 19.39 -10.50 -24.51
N GLY A 42 19.04 -9.78 -23.44
CA GLY A 42 19.56 -10.01 -22.08
C GLY A 42 20.94 -9.42 -21.80
N HIS A 43 21.52 -8.63 -22.72
CA HIS A 43 22.80 -7.96 -22.51
C HIS A 43 22.70 -6.77 -21.53
N ILE A 44 21.54 -6.12 -21.48
CA ILE A 44 21.23 -5.04 -20.54
C ILE A 44 20.06 -5.47 -19.67
N LEU A 45 20.25 -5.42 -18.35
CA LEU A 45 19.20 -5.74 -17.39
C LEU A 45 18.46 -4.48 -16.95
N ARG A 46 17.12 -4.54 -17.00
CA ARG A 46 16.28 -3.53 -16.37
C ARG A 46 16.13 -3.87 -14.89
N HIS A 47 16.65 -2.99 -14.04
CA HIS A 47 16.50 -3.10 -12.59
C HIS A 47 15.61 -1.96 -12.06
N SER A 48 14.77 -2.26 -11.07
CA SER A 48 13.99 -1.26 -10.34
C SER A 48 14.41 -1.27 -8.88
N SER A 49 14.94 -0.17 -8.39
CA SER A 49 15.14 0.05 -6.96
C SER A 49 13.93 0.75 -6.36
N THR A 50 13.57 0.34 -5.15
CA THR A 50 12.54 1.02 -4.36
C THR A 50 13.22 1.72 -3.19
N ILE A 51 12.70 2.89 -2.80
CA ILE A 51 13.16 3.55 -1.58
C ILE A 51 12.66 2.74 -0.39
N HIS A 52 13.59 2.13 0.36
CA HIS A 52 13.29 1.50 1.63
C HIS A 52 13.56 2.50 2.76
N LEU A 53 12.82 2.36 3.85
CA LEU A 53 13.12 3.11 5.08
C LEU A 53 14.52 2.77 5.57
N LEU A 54 15.28 3.80 5.93
CA LEU A 54 16.62 3.61 6.50
C LEU A 54 16.49 3.09 7.93
N LEU A 55 16.73 1.79 8.14
CA LEU A 55 16.81 1.21 9.46
C LEU A 55 18.23 1.38 10.03
N THR A 56 18.35 2.20 11.07
CA THR A 56 19.60 2.32 11.85
C THR A 56 19.95 0.99 12.53
N LYS A 57 21.18 0.85 13.01
CA LYS A 57 21.61 -0.34 13.75
C LYS A 57 20.76 -0.54 15.00
N GLU A 58 20.42 0.56 15.68
CA GLU A 58 19.56 0.60 16.86
C GLU A 58 18.15 0.11 16.54
N ASN A 59 17.56 0.57 15.42
CA ASN A 59 16.23 0.14 14.98
C ASN A 59 16.23 -1.37 14.67
N LYS A 60 17.26 -1.87 13.97
CA LYS A 60 17.40 -3.30 13.68
C LYS A 60 17.51 -4.12 14.96
N HIS A 61 18.32 -3.68 15.92
CA HIS A 61 18.43 -4.33 17.22
C HIS A 61 17.12 -4.28 18.02
N ALA A 62 16.37 -3.18 17.96
CA ALA A 62 15.08 -3.07 18.61
C ALA A 62 14.06 -4.05 18.01
N CYS A 63 13.98 -4.14 16.68
CA CYS A 63 13.14 -5.12 16.00
C CYS A 63 13.53 -6.56 16.35
N PHE A 64 14.84 -6.85 16.37
CA PHE A 64 15.34 -8.19 16.72
C PHE A 64 15.03 -8.57 18.18
N ARG A 65 15.25 -7.65 19.12
CA ARG A 65 14.88 -7.84 20.53
C ARG A 65 13.38 -8.05 20.71
N HIS A 66 12.56 -7.30 19.97
CA HIS A 66 11.12 -7.49 19.98
C HIS A 66 10.74 -8.89 19.49
N ALA A 67 11.29 -9.36 18.37
CA ALA A 67 11.02 -10.71 17.87
C ALA A 67 11.44 -11.81 18.87
N ILE A 68 12.62 -11.69 19.50
CA ILE A 68 13.09 -12.65 20.51
C ILE A 68 12.16 -12.73 21.72
N ARG A 69 11.55 -11.61 22.15
CA ARG A 69 10.60 -11.62 23.28
C ARG A 69 9.38 -12.51 23.02
N HIS A 70 9.06 -12.75 21.75
CA HIS A 70 7.98 -13.65 21.35
C HIS A 70 8.47 -15.09 21.12
N VAL A 71 9.71 -15.45 21.45
CA VAL A 71 10.19 -16.84 21.37
C VAL A 71 9.99 -17.51 22.74
N ILE A 72 9.26 -18.61 22.76
CA ILE A 72 9.06 -19.48 23.91
C ILE A 72 10.01 -20.66 23.78
N HIS A 73 10.84 -20.87 24.81
CA HIS A 73 11.74 -22.02 24.88
C HIS A 73 11.06 -23.17 25.62
N GLY A 74 10.85 -24.29 24.92
CA GLY A 74 10.28 -25.52 25.48
C GLY A 74 11.34 -26.34 26.25
N LEU A 75 10.85 -27.17 27.17
CA LEU A 75 11.68 -28.05 28.04
C LEU A 75 12.50 -29.09 27.26
N ASN A 76 12.08 -29.41 26.05
CA ASN A 76 12.68 -30.40 25.14
C ASN A 76 13.75 -29.77 24.20
N GLY A 77 14.18 -28.53 24.47
CA GLY A 77 15.15 -27.81 23.64
C GLY A 77 14.55 -27.22 22.36
N PHE A 78 13.27 -27.46 22.08
CA PHE A 78 12.58 -26.84 20.94
C PHE A 78 12.07 -25.45 21.32
N SER A 79 12.38 -24.47 20.48
CA SER A 79 11.89 -23.10 20.63
C SER A 79 10.81 -22.85 19.57
N HIS A 80 9.72 -22.20 19.97
CA HIS A 80 8.64 -21.83 19.05
C HIS A 80 8.21 -20.39 19.33
N PHE A 81 7.57 -19.75 18.35
CA PHE A 81 6.99 -18.44 18.58
C PHE A 81 5.75 -18.54 19.44
N SER A 82 5.61 -17.61 20.38
CA SER A 82 4.40 -17.40 21.16
C SER A 82 3.23 -17.30 20.19
N PRO A 83 2.14 -18.02 20.48
CA PRO A 83 1.03 -18.03 19.57
C PRO A 83 0.28 -16.70 19.53
N VAL A 84 0.59 -15.75 20.44
CA VAL A 84 0.02 -14.39 20.51
C VAL A 84 -1.52 -14.37 20.43
N CYS A 85 -2.17 -15.39 21.01
CA CYS A 85 -3.63 -15.52 20.99
C CYS A 85 -4.31 -14.39 21.80
N ASP A 86 -3.63 -13.81 22.77
CA ASP A 86 -4.08 -12.73 23.66
C ASP A 86 -3.73 -11.32 23.15
N VAL A 87 -3.20 -11.21 21.92
CA VAL A 87 -2.79 -9.94 21.33
C VAL A 87 -3.79 -9.50 20.25
N VAL A 88 -4.20 -8.24 20.34
CA VAL A 88 -4.95 -7.55 19.29
C VAL A 88 -4.00 -6.60 18.55
N HIS A 89 -3.87 -6.78 17.25
CA HIS A 89 -3.14 -5.88 16.37
C HIS A 89 -4.07 -4.77 15.90
N VAL A 90 -3.64 -3.53 16.10
CA VAL A 90 -4.38 -2.33 15.71
C VAL A 90 -3.52 -1.54 14.73
N ASP A 91 -4.09 -1.15 13.60
CA ASP A 91 -3.41 -0.35 12.58
C ASP A 91 -4.34 0.69 11.98
N GLU A 92 -3.77 1.84 11.61
CA GLU A 92 -4.47 2.91 10.91
C GLU A 92 -4.12 2.92 9.43
N LYS A 93 -5.13 3.04 8.58
CA LYS A 93 -4.94 3.05 7.13
C LYS A 93 -5.82 4.04 6.42
N TRP A 94 -5.21 4.83 5.54
CA TRP A 94 -5.94 5.68 4.59
C TRP A 94 -6.38 4.91 3.35
N PHE A 95 -7.69 4.88 3.10
CA PHE A 95 -8.28 4.33 1.89
C PHE A 95 -8.70 5.46 0.94
N ASN A 96 -8.31 5.34 -0.33
CA ASN A 96 -8.77 6.25 -1.36
C ASN A 96 -10.20 5.87 -1.76
N LYS A 97 -11.07 6.87 -1.93
CA LYS A 97 -12.44 6.69 -2.44
C LYS A 97 -12.48 6.10 -3.85
N ASP A 98 -11.42 6.31 -4.63
CA ASP A 98 -11.31 5.80 -5.99
C ASP A 98 -9.92 5.18 -6.24
N LYS A 99 -9.86 4.26 -7.22
CA LYS A 99 -8.62 3.59 -7.65
C LYS A 99 -8.02 4.32 -8.85
N ASP A 100 -6.69 4.29 -8.94
CA ASP A 100 -5.97 4.95 -10.04
C ASP A 100 -6.25 4.32 -11.41
N LYS A 101 -6.49 3.00 -11.42
CA LYS A 101 -6.73 2.22 -12.62
C LYS A 101 -8.01 1.41 -12.43
N LYS A 102 -8.94 1.55 -13.38
CA LYS A 102 -10.14 0.73 -13.50
C LYS A 102 -10.04 -0.06 -14.79
N ILE A 103 -10.36 -1.34 -14.71
CA ILE A 103 -10.43 -2.22 -15.86
C ILE A 103 -11.91 -2.41 -16.16
N PHE A 104 -12.31 -2.16 -17.40
CA PHE A 104 -13.66 -2.34 -17.87
C PHE A 104 -13.66 -3.40 -18.97
N TYR A 105 -14.61 -4.33 -18.90
CA TYR A 105 -14.98 -5.16 -20.03
C TYR A 105 -16.12 -4.42 -20.73
N VAL A 106 -15.95 -4.11 -22.00
CA VAL A 106 -16.89 -3.32 -22.83
C VAL A 106 -17.21 -4.11 -24.09
N LEU A 107 -18.47 -4.06 -24.51
CA LEU A 107 -18.91 -4.65 -25.78
C LEU A 107 -18.39 -3.83 -26.97
N PRO A 108 -18.27 -4.43 -28.17
CA PRO A 108 -17.90 -3.70 -29.37
C PRO A 108 -18.89 -2.55 -29.65
N GLY A 109 -18.38 -1.32 -29.66
CA GLY A 109 -19.18 -0.11 -29.88
C GLY A 109 -19.65 0.62 -28.61
N GLU A 110 -19.41 0.06 -27.42
CA GLU A 110 -19.70 0.76 -26.18
C GLU A 110 -18.68 1.88 -25.91
N MET A 111 -19.18 3.03 -25.46
CA MET A 111 -18.33 4.13 -25.04
C MET A 111 -17.74 3.81 -23.66
N VAL A 112 -16.41 3.74 -23.60
CA VAL A 112 -15.69 3.53 -22.34
C VAL A 112 -15.89 4.74 -21.43
N PRO A 113 -16.15 4.54 -20.12
CA PRO A 113 -16.27 5.64 -19.17
C PRO A 113 -14.98 6.47 -19.13
N HIS A 114 -15.10 7.74 -19.54
CA HIS A 114 -13.98 8.68 -19.47
C HIS A 114 -13.73 9.10 -18.02
N CYS A 115 -12.52 8.86 -17.52
CA CYS A 115 -12.14 9.14 -16.14
C CYS A 115 -10.98 10.14 -16.10
N GLU A 116 -11.28 11.43 -15.96
CA GLU A 116 -10.27 12.49 -15.83
C GLU A 116 -10.30 13.18 -14.47
N ARG A 117 -9.10 13.47 -13.94
CA ARG A 117 -8.91 14.37 -12.81
C ARG A 117 -7.61 15.14 -12.96
N LYS A 118 -7.58 16.36 -12.41
CA LYS A 118 -6.39 17.22 -12.41
C LYS A 118 -5.22 16.66 -11.59
N SER A 119 -5.49 15.96 -10.48
CA SER A 119 -4.48 15.32 -9.63
C SER A 119 -5.08 14.25 -8.74
N LYS A 120 -4.31 13.20 -8.45
CA LYS A 120 -4.65 12.15 -7.47
C LYS A 120 -4.86 12.71 -6.05
N ARG A 121 -4.24 13.85 -5.72
CA ARG A 121 -4.39 14.50 -4.41
C ARG A 121 -5.83 14.92 -4.09
N PHE A 122 -6.66 15.13 -5.11
CA PHE A 122 -8.08 15.48 -4.95
C PHE A 122 -9.02 14.27 -4.85
N ILE A 123 -8.49 13.04 -4.89
CA ILE A 123 -9.28 11.86 -4.56
C ILE A 123 -9.49 11.87 -3.05
N GLY A 124 -10.75 11.92 -2.62
CA GLY A 124 -11.09 11.86 -1.20
C GLY A 124 -10.51 10.59 -0.57
N LYS A 125 -9.97 10.72 0.64
CA LYS A 125 -9.43 9.60 1.42
C LYS A 125 -10.12 9.53 2.75
N THR A 126 -10.37 8.34 3.26
CA THR A 126 -10.91 8.13 4.60
C THR A 126 -9.96 7.25 5.39
N MET A 127 -9.65 7.64 6.62
CA MET A 127 -8.81 6.85 7.51
C MET A 127 -9.70 5.85 8.24
N PHE A 128 -9.20 4.63 8.36
CA PHE A 128 -9.82 3.57 9.13
C PHE A 128 -8.84 3.02 10.15
N LEU A 129 -9.33 2.74 11.35
CA LEU A 129 -8.66 1.94 12.37
C LEU A 129 -9.18 0.51 12.25
N ALA A 130 -8.30 -0.47 12.06
CA ALA A 130 -8.70 -1.88 12.04
C ALA A 130 -8.07 -2.60 13.22
N ALA A 131 -8.86 -3.42 13.90
CA ALA A 131 -8.39 -4.33 14.95
C ALA A 131 -8.54 -5.78 14.48
N VAL A 132 -7.45 -6.54 14.54
CA VAL A 132 -7.38 -7.94 14.13
C VAL A 132 -6.55 -8.72 15.15
N ALA A 133 -7.03 -9.87 15.57
CA ALA A 133 -6.30 -10.83 16.39
C ALA A 133 -6.01 -12.10 15.56
N ARG A 134 -5.23 -13.02 16.13
CA ARG A 134 -4.90 -14.27 15.45
C ARG A 134 -6.16 -15.14 15.28
N PRO A 135 -6.43 -15.68 14.08
CA PRO A 135 -7.49 -16.68 13.88
C PRO A 135 -7.25 -17.94 14.74
N ARG A 136 -8.33 -18.53 15.24
CA ARG A 136 -8.30 -19.74 16.07
C ARG A 136 -9.16 -20.82 15.44
N CYS A 137 -8.68 -22.05 15.52
CA CYS A 137 -9.41 -23.24 15.11
C CYS A 137 -9.59 -24.20 16.29
N ASP A 138 -10.61 -25.04 16.24
CA ASP A 138 -10.78 -26.17 17.15
C ASP A 138 -9.84 -27.34 16.79
N ASP A 139 -9.93 -28.44 17.54
CA ASP A 139 -9.12 -29.64 17.34
C ASP A 139 -9.44 -30.35 16.01
N ASN A 140 -10.62 -30.11 15.42
CA ASN A 140 -11.03 -30.65 14.13
C ASN A 140 -10.55 -29.78 12.96
N GLY A 141 -9.96 -28.62 13.24
CA GLY A 141 -9.50 -27.65 12.26
C GLY A 141 -10.57 -26.66 11.79
N GLU A 142 -11.75 -26.65 12.42
CA GLU A 142 -12.82 -25.69 12.14
C GLU A 142 -12.49 -24.33 12.78
N VAL A 143 -12.70 -23.25 12.01
CA VAL A 143 -12.40 -21.88 12.47
C VAL A 143 -13.44 -21.44 13.50
N THR A 144 -13.03 -21.31 14.76
CA THR A 144 -13.88 -20.82 15.85
C THR A 144 -13.83 -19.30 15.99
N PHE A 145 -12.74 -18.68 15.54
CA PHE A 145 -12.58 -17.24 15.49
C PHE A 145 -11.74 -16.85 14.29
N ASP A 146 -12.28 -16.00 13.41
CA ASP A 146 -11.63 -15.63 12.15
C ASP A 146 -10.57 -14.53 12.30
N GLY A 147 -10.36 -14.04 13.52
CA GLY A 147 -9.39 -13.00 13.84
C GLY A 147 -9.90 -11.57 13.65
N LYS A 148 -11.04 -11.35 12.99
CA LYS A 148 -11.53 -9.98 12.74
C LYS A 148 -12.28 -9.49 13.97
N ILE A 149 -11.92 -8.30 14.44
CA ILE A 149 -12.62 -7.66 15.56
C ILE A 149 -13.56 -6.61 15.01
N ASP A 150 -13.01 -5.55 14.42
CA ASP A 150 -13.81 -4.51 13.79
C ASP A 150 -12.94 -3.59 12.92
N ILE A 151 -13.60 -2.71 12.17
CA ILE A 151 -13.02 -1.60 11.45
C ILE A 151 -13.83 -0.32 11.69
N TRP A 152 -13.19 0.71 12.20
CA TRP A 152 -13.81 2.00 12.47
C TRP A 152 -13.28 3.07 11.55
N ASP A 153 -14.16 3.97 11.11
CA ASP A 153 -13.77 5.07 10.24
C ASP A 153 -13.72 6.40 10.97
N PHE A 154 -12.71 7.22 10.67
CA PHE A 154 -12.54 8.54 11.26
C PHE A 154 -13.36 9.58 10.50
N THR A 155 -14.67 9.57 10.73
CA THR A 155 -15.60 10.49 10.09
C THR A 155 -16.60 11.07 11.08
N LYS A 156 -17.21 12.20 10.68
CA LYS A 156 -18.30 12.87 11.38
C LYS A 156 -19.48 13.06 10.45
N LYS A 157 -20.69 12.97 11.00
CA LYS A 157 -21.91 13.43 10.32
C LYS A 157 -22.01 14.94 10.50
N THR A 158 -22.02 15.67 9.40
CA THR A 158 -22.13 17.13 9.37
C THR A 158 -23.12 17.53 8.29
N GLU A 159 -23.91 18.56 8.55
CA GLU A 159 -24.80 19.10 7.53
C GLU A 159 -24.02 19.78 6.40
N ALA A 160 -24.51 19.60 5.18
CA ALA A 160 -24.01 20.29 4.00
C ALA A 160 -24.17 21.81 4.19
N GLN A 161 -23.06 22.55 4.20
CA GLN A 161 -23.06 24.00 4.40
C GLN A 161 -23.44 24.80 3.14
N ARG A 162 -23.37 24.16 1.96
CA ARG A 162 -23.62 24.81 0.67
C ARG A 162 -24.52 23.94 -0.19
N ASN A 163 -25.35 24.59 -0.99
CA ASN A 163 -26.05 23.93 -2.10
C ASN A 163 -25.02 23.50 -3.15
N SER A 164 -25.17 22.26 -3.62
CA SER A 164 -24.46 21.72 -4.78
C SER A 164 -25.47 21.08 -5.72
N LYS A 165 -25.06 20.85 -6.97
CA LYS A 165 -25.93 20.29 -8.02
C LYS A 165 -26.63 18.98 -7.62
N THR A 166 -25.99 18.19 -6.78
CA THR A 166 -26.49 16.88 -6.31
C THR A 166 -26.91 16.87 -4.85
N ARG A 167 -26.81 18.01 -4.14
CA ARG A 167 -27.06 18.02 -2.70
C ARG A 167 -27.46 19.41 -2.17
N PRO A 168 -28.68 19.58 -1.64
CA PRO A 168 -29.09 20.81 -0.98
C PRO A 168 -28.38 20.97 0.38
N ALA A 169 -28.23 22.22 0.82
CA ALA A 169 -27.73 22.59 2.14
C ALA A 169 -28.65 22.00 3.23
N GLY A 170 -28.06 21.65 4.38
CA GLY A 170 -28.75 20.94 5.46
C GLY A 170 -28.78 19.42 5.30
N THR A 171 -28.47 18.86 4.13
CA THR A 171 -28.38 17.39 3.98
C THR A 171 -27.24 16.83 4.84
N LEU A 172 -27.52 15.86 5.71
CA LEU A 172 -26.50 15.19 6.53
C LEU A 172 -25.47 14.47 5.65
N GLU A 173 -24.20 14.83 5.79
CA GLU A 173 -23.06 14.23 5.08
C GLU A 173 -22.07 13.58 6.03
N LYS A 174 -21.56 12.41 5.65
CA LYS A 174 -20.39 11.80 6.30
C LYS A 174 -19.13 12.45 5.73
N LYS A 175 -18.39 13.20 6.55
CA LYS A 175 -17.12 13.85 6.21
C LYS A 175 -16.00 13.27 7.05
N ASN A 176 -14.78 13.28 6.52
CA ASN A 176 -13.61 12.93 7.33
C ASN A 176 -13.44 13.95 8.46
N LEU A 177 -12.81 13.51 9.55
CA LEU A 177 -12.31 14.43 10.57
C LEU A 177 -11.23 15.33 9.96
N ASP A 178 -11.25 16.61 10.33
CA ASP A 178 -10.30 17.61 9.82
C ASP A 178 -8.90 17.41 10.41
N THR A 179 -8.82 16.78 11.59
CA THR A 179 -7.58 16.38 12.25
C THR A 179 -7.87 15.09 13.03
N VAL A 180 -6.94 14.14 12.98
CA VAL A 180 -6.94 12.94 13.81
C VAL A 180 -5.79 13.12 14.80
N ASN A 181 -6.14 13.25 16.08
CA ASN A 181 -5.23 13.46 17.20
C ASN A 181 -5.45 12.30 18.19
N ASP A 182 -4.62 12.16 19.21
CA ASP A 182 -4.74 11.09 20.23
C ASP A 182 -6.12 11.01 20.91
N ASN A 183 -6.90 12.11 20.89
CA ASN A 183 -8.26 12.18 21.46
C ASN A 183 -9.39 11.97 20.43
N ALA A 184 -9.07 11.77 19.15
CA ALA A 184 -10.07 11.61 18.11
C ALA A 184 -10.71 10.22 18.23
N THR A 185 -12.01 10.18 18.54
CA THR A 185 -12.75 8.92 18.62
C THR A 185 -13.22 8.51 17.23
N PRO A 186 -12.93 7.28 16.78
CA PRO A 186 -13.53 6.75 15.56
C PRO A 186 -15.06 6.78 15.65
N HIS A 187 -15.73 6.90 14.50
CA HIS A 187 -17.18 6.80 14.49
C HIS A 187 -17.61 5.38 14.90
N ARG A 188 -18.26 5.24 16.05
CA ARG A 188 -18.92 4.01 16.47
C ARG A 188 -20.33 3.97 15.87
N GLN A 189 -20.66 2.92 15.12
CA GLN A 189 -22.08 2.70 14.80
C GLN A 189 -22.82 2.45 16.13
N PRO A 190 -24.03 3.03 16.33
CA PRO A 190 -24.82 2.69 17.50
C PRO A 190 -25.02 1.18 17.53
N ASP A 191 -24.85 0.59 18.71
CA ASP A 191 -24.76 -0.85 18.93
C ASP A 191 -25.86 -1.60 18.17
N ASP A 192 -25.45 -2.53 17.29
CA ASP A 192 -26.35 -3.54 16.74
C ASP A 192 -26.63 -4.52 17.90
N PRO A 193 -27.89 -4.72 18.34
CA PRO A 193 -28.19 -5.46 19.57
C PRO A 193 -27.99 -6.98 19.48
N ASP A 194 -27.33 -7.50 18.44
CA ASP A 194 -27.13 -8.93 18.20
C ASP A 194 -25.65 -9.29 18.00
N ILE A 195 -24.82 -9.08 19.05
CA ILE A 195 -23.59 -9.85 19.30
C ILE A 195 -23.62 -10.38 20.74
#